data_AF-A0A963MEJ0-F1
#
_entry.id   AF-A0A963MEJ0-F1
#
_cell.length_a   1.000
_cell.length_b   1.000
_cell.length_c   1.000
_cell.angle_alpha   90.00
_cell.angle_beta   90.00
_cell.angle_gamma   90.00
#
_symmetry.space_group_name_H-M   'P 1'
#
loop_
_entity.id
_entity.type
_entity.pdbx_description
1 polymer ?
#
loop_
_entity_poly.entity_id
_entity_poly.type
_entity_poly.pdbx_seq_one_letter_code
_entity_poly.pdbx_strand_id
1 'polypeptide(L)'
;AGPPLSLASWMLGEVRAGVATVGAAVVEAFVPQMLNYESVGGVNFKKGCYPGQEVVARSQFRGVLKRRAMLAHCSAEMRAGQDIFTPDDAEQPCATVVQAAPCPDGGWDAIVSGQVAAMQQAATLHLGSAQGPALQVRAMPYPLLEDV
;
A
#
# COMPACT_ATOMS: atom_id res chain seq x y z
N ALA A 1 21.02 -17.31 -21.45
CA ALA A 1 19.77 -16.65 -21.01
C ALA A 1 19.33 -17.29 -19.70
N GLY A 2 18.79 -16.53 -18.75
CA GLY A 2 18.24 -17.08 -17.50
C GLY A 2 16.94 -17.87 -17.73
N PRO A 3 16.45 -18.60 -16.72
CA PRO A 3 15.17 -19.30 -16.81
C PRO A 3 14.01 -18.31 -17.02
N PRO A 4 12.95 -18.70 -17.76
CA PRO A 4 11.79 -17.85 -17.94
C PRO A 4 11.07 -17.62 -16.60
N LEU A 5 10.64 -16.38 -16.37
CA LEU A 5 9.86 -16.02 -15.18
C LEU A 5 8.36 -16.08 -15.50
N SER A 6 7.59 -16.74 -14.64
CA SER A 6 6.13 -16.72 -14.75
C SER A 6 5.56 -15.34 -14.43
N LEU A 7 4.40 -14.99 -14.99
CA LEU A 7 3.71 -13.74 -14.67
C LEU A 7 3.42 -13.63 -13.16
N ALA A 8 2.98 -14.71 -12.51
CA ALA A 8 2.72 -14.71 -11.08
C ALA A 8 3.98 -14.40 -10.26
N SER A 9 5.12 -14.96 -10.65
CA SER A 9 6.41 -14.67 -10.01
C SER A 9 6.84 -13.22 -10.23
N TRP A 10 6.57 -12.65 -11.41
CA TRP A 10 6.83 -11.22 -11.67
C TRP A 10 5.96 -10.32 -10.78
N MET A 11 4.64 -10.54 -10.76
CA MET A 11 3.69 -9.75 -9.98
C MET A 11 4.00 -9.82 -8.48
N LEU A 12 4.38 -10.99 -7.98
CA LEU A 12 4.81 -11.15 -6.60
C LEU A 12 6.12 -10.39 -6.31
N GLY A 13 7.06 -10.38 -7.25
CA GLY A 13 8.27 -9.57 -7.16
C GLY A 13 7.97 -8.09 -7.06
N GLU A 14 7.03 -7.58 -7.87
CA GLU A 14 6.56 -6.19 -7.82
C GLU A 14 5.93 -5.86 -6.47
N VAL A 15 5.02 -6.70 -5.98
CA VAL A 15 4.41 -6.53 -4.66
C VAL A 15 5.48 -6.49 -3.58
N ARG A 16 6.42 -7.44 -3.57
CA ARG A 16 7.47 -7.54 -2.54
C ARG A 16 8.51 -6.43 -2.61
N ALA A 17 8.67 -5.78 -3.76
CA ALA A 17 9.50 -4.57 -3.88
C ALA A 17 8.87 -3.36 -3.16
N GLY A 18 7.57 -3.43 -2.82
CA GLY A 18 6.88 -2.39 -2.07
C GLY A 18 6.55 -1.13 -2.89
N VAL A 19 6.87 -1.10 -4.18
CA VAL A 19 6.57 0.02 -5.07
C VAL A 19 5.28 -0.30 -5.83
N ALA A 20 4.16 0.25 -5.36
CA ALA A 20 2.85 -0.08 -5.91
C ALA A 20 2.72 0.33 -7.38
N THR A 21 2.14 -0.54 -8.19
CA THR A 21 1.62 -0.21 -9.53
C THR A 21 0.12 0.03 -9.45
N VAL A 22 -0.32 1.25 -9.78
CA VAL A 22 -1.73 1.64 -9.70
C VAL A 22 -2.49 1.06 -10.89
N GLY A 23 -3.40 0.12 -10.62
CA GLY A 23 -4.31 -0.46 -11.60
C GLY A 23 -5.68 0.23 -11.63
N ALA A 24 -6.53 -0.17 -12.58
CA ALA A 24 -7.85 0.41 -12.79
C ALA A 24 -8.76 0.37 -11.55
N ALA A 25 -8.65 -0.66 -10.72
CA ALA A 25 -9.48 -0.82 -9.51
C ALA A 25 -9.24 0.26 -8.44
N VAL A 26 -8.10 0.95 -8.49
CA VAL A 26 -7.68 1.95 -7.49
C VAL A 26 -7.21 3.25 -8.14
N VAL A 27 -7.60 3.48 -9.39
CA VAL A 27 -7.32 4.72 -10.11
C VAL A 27 -7.90 5.91 -9.34
N GLU A 28 -7.14 7.01 -9.28
CA GLU A 28 -7.52 8.25 -8.57
C GLU A 28 -7.73 8.12 -7.04
N ALA A 29 -7.53 6.93 -6.45
CA ALA A 29 -7.77 6.71 -5.02
C ALA A 29 -6.68 7.29 -4.10
N PHE A 30 -5.47 7.53 -4.62
CA PHE A 30 -4.30 7.86 -3.81
C PHE A 30 -3.51 9.04 -4.37
N VAL A 31 -3.01 9.89 -3.47
CA VAL A 31 -1.88 10.79 -3.80
C VAL A 31 -0.56 10.03 -3.63
N PRO A 32 0.52 10.43 -4.32
CA PRO A 32 1.79 9.69 -4.32
C PRO A 32 2.34 9.35 -2.94
N GLN A 33 2.20 10.26 -1.96
CA GLN A 33 2.72 10.04 -0.61
C GLN A 33 1.96 8.97 0.18
N MET A 34 0.70 8.69 -0.17
CA MET A 34 -0.04 7.56 0.42
C MET A 34 0.50 6.21 -0.02
N LEU A 35 1.31 6.19 -1.09
CA LEU A 35 1.97 5.02 -1.67
C LEU A 35 3.49 5.02 -1.45
N ASN A 36 4.01 5.94 -0.62
CA ASN A 36 5.43 6.12 -0.34
C ASN A 36 6.29 6.44 -1.59
N TYR A 37 5.72 6.99 -2.67
CA TYR A 37 6.47 7.28 -3.90
C TYR A 37 7.57 8.32 -3.69
N GLU A 38 7.41 9.24 -2.75
CA GLU A 38 8.45 10.16 -2.33
C GLU A 38 9.67 9.44 -1.73
N SER A 39 9.44 8.34 -1.01
CA SER A 39 10.50 7.55 -0.36
C SER A 39 11.33 6.72 -1.36
N VAL A 40 10.83 6.53 -2.58
CA VAL A 40 11.51 5.80 -3.66
C VAL A 40 11.88 6.69 -4.85
N GLY A 41 11.81 8.01 -4.70
CA GLY A 41 12.19 8.97 -5.75
C GLY A 41 11.17 9.14 -6.88
N GLY A 42 9.95 8.64 -6.72
CA GLY A 42 8.83 8.82 -7.65
C GLY A 42 8.23 10.24 -7.67
N VAL A 43 8.60 11.08 -6.69
CA VAL A 43 8.22 12.50 -6.64
C VAL A 43 9.47 13.37 -6.52
N ASN A 44 9.58 14.38 -7.37
CA ASN A 44 10.60 15.41 -7.26
C ASN A 44 9.91 16.74 -6.93
N PHE A 45 10.23 17.32 -5.77
CA PHE A 45 9.69 18.60 -5.32
C PHE A 45 10.47 19.82 -5.84
N LYS A 46 11.63 19.59 -6.49
CA LYS A 46 12.52 20.62 -7.03
C LYS A 46 12.44 20.73 -8.56
N LYS A 47 11.61 19.92 -9.24
CA LYS A 47 11.40 20.03 -10.70
C LYS A 47 10.42 21.15 -11.05
N GLY A 48 10.37 21.50 -12.34
CA GLY A 48 9.37 22.42 -12.88
C GLY A 48 7.93 21.92 -12.77
N CYS A 49 6.97 22.76 -13.18
CA CYS A 49 5.56 22.51 -12.91
C CYS A 49 4.99 21.27 -13.62
N TYR A 50 4.13 20.52 -12.92
CA TYR A 50 3.34 19.42 -13.51
C TYR A 50 1.88 19.43 -13.02
N PRO A 51 0.94 18.86 -13.79
CA PRO A 51 -0.47 18.79 -13.39
C PRO A 51 -0.66 18.12 -12.03
N GLY A 52 -1.50 18.71 -11.18
CA GLY A 52 -1.80 18.19 -9.84
C GLY A 52 -0.72 18.46 -8.79
N GLN A 53 0.38 19.15 -9.12
CA GLN A 53 1.45 19.42 -8.16
C GLN A 53 0.98 20.15 -6.90
N GLU A 54 -0.04 21.00 -7.00
CA GLU A 54 -0.54 21.75 -5.84
C GLU A 54 -1.16 20.83 -4.80
N VAL A 55 -1.76 19.72 -5.23
CA VAL A 55 -2.29 18.70 -4.34
C VAL A 55 -1.14 17.91 -3.73
N VAL A 56 -0.19 17.46 -4.54
CA VAL A 56 0.99 16.71 -4.09
C VAL A 56 1.82 17.54 -3.11
N ALA A 57 2.11 18.80 -3.44
CA ALA A 57 2.85 19.72 -2.59
C ALA A 57 2.07 20.15 -1.34
N ARG A 58 0.74 20.28 -1.38
CA ARG A 58 -0.01 20.55 -0.13
C ARG A 58 -0.01 19.37 0.83
N SER A 59 -0.04 18.14 0.32
CA SER A 59 0.06 16.94 1.16
C SER A 59 1.40 16.85 1.90
N GLN A 60 2.47 17.38 1.30
CA GLN A 60 3.78 17.59 1.91
C GLN A 60 3.69 18.57 3.11
N PHE A 61 3.28 19.81 2.84
CA PHE A 61 3.42 20.89 3.83
C PHE A 61 2.33 20.92 4.91
N ARG A 62 1.34 20.02 4.85
CA ARG A 62 0.21 19.95 5.81
C ARG A 62 0.53 19.15 7.09
N GLY A 63 1.76 18.66 7.27
CA GLY A 63 2.20 17.96 8.48
C GLY A 63 2.23 16.44 8.32
N VAL A 64 2.06 15.71 9.42
CA VAL A 64 2.27 14.25 9.49
C VAL A 64 1.42 13.49 8.45
N LEU A 65 2.09 12.67 7.64
CA LEU A 65 1.45 11.73 6.71
C LEU A 65 0.52 10.78 7.46
N LYS A 66 -0.78 10.98 7.26
CA LYS A 66 -1.81 10.17 7.93
C LYS A 66 -1.98 8.78 7.33
N ARG A 67 -1.52 8.56 6.09
CA ARG A 67 -1.59 7.27 5.40
C ARG A 67 -0.28 6.94 4.72
N ARG A 68 0.11 5.67 4.74
CA ARG A 68 1.31 5.13 4.08
C ARG A 68 1.07 3.74 3.51
N ALA A 69 1.89 3.36 2.53
CA ALA A 69 1.92 2.00 2.03
C ALA A 69 2.72 1.07 2.96
N MET A 70 2.27 -0.17 3.08
CA MET A 70 2.95 -1.26 3.78
C MET A 70 2.79 -2.55 2.98
N LEU A 71 3.65 -3.53 3.27
CA LEU A 71 3.45 -4.90 2.84
C LEU A 71 2.50 -5.62 3.78
N ALA A 72 1.64 -6.47 3.23
CA ALA A 72 0.78 -7.34 3.99
C ALA A 72 0.74 -8.74 3.38
N HIS A 73 0.49 -9.72 4.22
CA HIS A 73 0.20 -11.09 3.82
C HIS A 73 -1.14 -11.54 4.39
N CYS A 74 -1.90 -12.31 3.62
CA CYS A 74 -3.15 -12.93 4.05
C CYS A 74 -3.24 -14.36 3.52
N SER A 75 -3.81 -15.26 4.29
CA SER A 75 -4.08 -16.63 3.83
C SER A 75 -5.18 -16.70 2.77
N ALA A 76 -6.06 -15.68 2.72
CA ALA A 76 -7.12 -15.55 1.74
C ALA A 76 -6.69 -14.73 0.52
N GLU A 77 -7.45 -14.87 -0.57
CA GLU A 77 -7.26 -14.05 -1.78
C GLU A 77 -7.43 -12.56 -1.49
N MET A 78 -6.47 -11.77 -1.98
CA MET A 78 -6.50 -10.32 -1.91
C MET A 78 -6.62 -9.74 -3.32
N ARG A 79 -7.45 -8.70 -3.47
CA ARG A 79 -7.67 -7.98 -4.73
C ARG A 79 -7.53 -6.48 -4.50
N ALA A 80 -6.94 -5.79 -5.48
CA ALA A 80 -6.88 -4.34 -5.47
C ALA A 80 -8.28 -3.72 -5.30
N GLY A 81 -8.38 -2.67 -4.49
CA GLY A 81 -9.62 -2.00 -4.14
C GLY A 81 -10.37 -2.61 -2.95
N GLN A 82 -9.94 -3.75 -2.40
CA GLN A 82 -10.56 -4.28 -1.19
C GLN A 82 -10.19 -3.43 0.03
N ASP A 83 -11.20 -3.23 0.88
CA ASP A 83 -11.06 -2.52 2.14
C ASP A 83 -10.48 -3.40 3.25
N ILE A 84 -9.83 -2.75 4.20
CA ILE A 84 -9.22 -3.36 5.38
C ILE A 84 -9.70 -2.61 6.62
N PHE A 85 -10.08 -3.36 7.63
CA PHE A 85 -10.72 -2.87 8.85
C PHE A 85 -9.88 -3.24 10.08
N THR A 86 -10.03 -2.45 11.13
CA THR A 86 -9.64 -2.86 12.48
C THR A 86 -10.80 -3.62 13.12
N PRO A 87 -10.56 -4.46 14.15
CA PRO A 87 -11.64 -5.12 14.89
C PRO A 87 -12.60 -4.14 15.58
N ASP A 88 -12.09 -2.95 15.94
CA ASP A 88 -12.79 -1.96 16.75
C ASP A 88 -13.72 -1.04 15.93
N ASP A 89 -13.57 -0.99 14.61
CA ASP A 89 -14.39 -0.17 13.72
C ASP A 89 -14.74 -0.95 12.44
N ALA A 90 -15.96 -1.51 12.44
CA ALA A 90 -16.48 -2.29 11.31
C ALA A 90 -17.12 -1.44 10.21
N GLU A 91 -17.39 -0.16 10.47
CA GLU A 91 -18.08 0.72 9.52
C GLU A 91 -17.07 1.51 8.67
N GLN A 92 -15.92 1.87 9.25
CA GLN A 92 -14.94 2.68 8.56
C GLN A 92 -13.67 1.88 8.21
N PRO A 93 -13.36 1.69 6.92
CA PRO A 93 -12.10 1.06 6.53
C PRO A 93 -10.90 1.94 6.91
N CYS A 94 -9.90 1.30 7.49
CA CYS A 94 -8.64 1.93 7.88
C CYS A 94 -7.57 1.88 6.77
N ALA A 95 -7.72 0.96 5.81
CA ALA A 95 -6.79 0.80 4.69
C ALA A 95 -7.46 0.18 3.46
N THR A 96 -6.74 0.21 2.34
CA THR A 96 -7.20 -0.34 1.06
C THR A 96 -6.06 -1.11 0.41
N VAL A 97 -6.37 -2.26 -0.18
CA VAL A 97 -5.43 -3.06 -0.98
C VAL A 97 -5.15 -2.32 -2.29
N VAL A 98 -3.88 -2.03 -2.57
CA VAL A 98 -3.45 -1.30 -3.77
C VAL A 98 -3.09 -2.26 -4.89
N GLN A 99 -2.31 -3.29 -4.55
CA GLN A 99 -1.82 -4.32 -5.47
C GLN A 99 -1.64 -5.62 -4.69
N ALA A 100 -1.94 -6.76 -5.30
CA ALA A 100 -1.83 -8.07 -4.65
C ALA A 100 -1.36 -9.14 -5.64
N ALA A 101 -0.70 -10.18 -5.13
CA ALA A 101 -0.22 -11.32 -5.91
C ALA A 101 -0.23 -12.61 -5.07
N PRO A 102 -0.52 -13.77 -5.68
CA PRO A 102 -0.49 -15.05 -4.98
C PRO A 102 0.95 -15.44 -4.61
N CYS A 103 1.12 -16.04 -3.43
CA CYS A 103 2.39 -16.58 -2.98
C CYS A 103 2.54 -18.07 -3.34
N PRO A 104 3.70 -18.52 -3.83
CA PRO A 104 3.98 -19.95 -4.07
C PRO A 104 3.78 -20.82 -2.83
N ASP A 105 4.08 -20.26 -1.66
CA ASP A 105 4.00 -20.95 -0.36
C ASP A 105 2.59 -20.91 0.25
N GLY A 106 1.61 -20.39 -0.50
CA GLY A 106 0.21 -20.24 -0.08
C GLY A 106 -0.14 -18.80 0.33
N GLY A 107 -1.42 -18.47 0.23
CA GLY A 107 -1.92 -17.12 0.52
C GLY A 107 -1.52 -16.08 -0.53
N TRP A 108 -1.64 -14.82 -0.16
CA TRP A 108 -1.41 -13.66 -1.00
C TRP A 108 -0.56 -12.63 -0.27
N ASP A 109 0.39 -12.04 -0.98
CA ASP A 109 1.08 -10.83 -0.55
C ASP A 109 0.43 -9.62 -1.24
N ALA A 110 0.41 -8.49 -0.56
CA ALA A 110 -0.13 -7.25 -1.09
C ALA A 110 0.64 -6.02 -0.62
N ILE A 111 0.53 -4.95 -1.41
CA ILE A 111 0.80 -3.59 -0.96
C ILE A 111 -0.54 -2.98 -0.57
N VAL A 112 -0.63 -2.48 0.65
CA VAL A 112 -1.85 -1.84 1.20
C VAL A 112 -1.52 -0.40 1.59
N SER A 113 -2.42 0.54 1.33
CA SER A 113 -2.29 1.93 1.78
C SER A 113 -3.25 2.18 2.93
N GLY A 114 -2.71 2.46 4.12
CA GLY A 114 -3.48 2.50 5.36
C GLY A 114 -3.15 3.68 6.26
N GLN A 115 -4.08 3.98 7.17
CA GLN A 115 -3.89 5.01 8.20
C GLN A 115 -2.76 4.62 9.16
N VAL A 116 -1.74 5.47 9.30
CA VAL A 116 -0.56 5.16 10.12
C VAL A 116 -0.95 4.86 11.58
N ALA A 117 -1.87 5.63 12.15
CA ALA A 117 -2.34 5.42 13.52
C ALA A 117 -3.01 4.05 13.71
N ALA A 118 -3.93 3.67 12.81
CA ALA A 118 -4.60 2.38 12.87
C ALA A 118 -3.60 1.22 12.76
N MET A 119 -2.59 1.36 11.90
CA MET A 119 -1.56 0.34 11.67
C MET A 119 -0.61 0.16 12.85
N GLN A 120 -0.40 1.22 13.63
CA GLN A 120 0.46 1.20 14.82
C GLN A 120 -0.29 0.73 16.08
N GLN A 121 -1.59 0.98 16.16
CA GLN A 121 -2.41 0.77 17.35
C GLN A 121 -3.23 -0.52 17.31
N ALA A 122 -3.68 -0.94 16.12
CA ALA A 122 -4.52 -2.12 16.01
C ALA A 122 -3.70 -3.39 16.28
N ALA A 123 -4.27 -4.28 17.09
CA ALA A 123 -3.67 -5.59 17.36
C ALA A 123 -3.64 -6.47 16.10
N THR A 124 -4.68 -6.36 15.27
CA THR A 124 -4.83 -7.08 14.00
C THR A 124 -5.57 -6.22 12.98
N LEU A 125 -5.44 -6.58 11.71
CA LEU A 125 -6.17 -5.96 10.60
C LEU A 125 -6.87 -7.06 9.83
N HIS A 126 -8.03 -6.75 9.27
CA HIS A 126 -8.90 -7.75 8.66
C HIS A 126 -9.34 -7.33 7.26
N LEU A 127 -9.31 -8.27 6.32
CA LEU A 127 -9.67 -8.04 4.92
C LEU A 127 -11.20 -8.04 4.75
N GLY A 128 -11.76 -7.00 4.13
CA GLY A 128 -13.16 -6.92 3.69
C GLY A 128 -14.19 -6.67 4.80
N SER A 129 -13.89 -6.99 6.05
CA SER A 129 -14.69 -6.64 7.22
C SER A 129 -13.86 -6.73 8.51
N ALA A 130 -14.36 -6.18 9.63
CA ALA A 130 -13.69 -6.25 10.93
C ALA A 130 -13.49 -7.67 11.48
N GLN A 131 -14.21 -8.66 10.95
CA GLN A 131 -14.07 -10.09 11.30
C GLN A 131 -13.55 -10.93 10.13
N GLY A 132 -13.06 -10.29 9.08
CA GLY A 132 -12.52 -10.96 7.90
C GLY A 132 -11.19 -11.67 8.17
N PRO A 133 -10.59 -12.28 7.13
CA PRO A 133 -9.27 -12.89 7.23
C PRO A 133 -8.23 -11.91 7.77
N ALA A 134 -7.44 -12.33 8.76
CA ALA A 134 -6.45 -11.47 9.39
C ALA A 134 -5.21 -11.27 8.49
N LEU A 135 -4.72 -10.03 8.43
CA LEU A 135 -3.50 -9.66 7.72
C LEU A 135 -2.29 -9.72 8.65
N GLN A 136 -1.15 -10.13 8.11
CA GLN A 136 0.17 -9.96 8.69
C GLN A 136 0.87 -8.79 8.01
N VAL A 137 1.01 -7.67 8.72
CA VAL A 137 1.74 -6.50 8.20
C VAL A 137 3.24 -6.77 8.26
N ARG A 138 3.96 -6.34 7.23
CA ARG A 138 5.42 -6.48 7.10
C ARG A 138 6.05 -5.11 6.84
N ALA A 139 7.31 -4.98 7.26
CA ALA A 139 8.08 -3.78 7.00
C ALA A 139 8.31 -3.59 5.49
N MET A 140 8.42 -2.33 5.07
CA MET A 140 8.82 -2.00 3.70
C MET A 140 10.28 -2.40 3.47
N PRO A 141 10.65 -2.81 2.24
CA PRO A 141 12.02 -3.21 1.91
C PRO A 141 12.97 -2.02 1.71
N TYR A 142 12.51 -0.80 1.99
CA TYR A 142 13.25 0.44 1.88
C TYR A 142 12.92 1.38 3.05
N PRO A 143 13.82 2.30 3.43
CA PRO A 143 13.56 3.28 4.47
C PRO A 143 12.45 4.24 4.03
N LEU A 144 11.57 4.58 4.96
CA LEU A 144 10.56 5.62 4.76
C LEU A 144 11.16 6.98 5.11
N LEU A 145 10.93 7.99 4.27
CA LEU A 145 11.31 9.37 4.59
C LEU A 145 10.38 9.91 5.69
N GLU A 146 10.97 10.36 6.80
CA GLU A 146 10.25 10.94 7.93
C GLU A 146 9.74 12.34 7.61
N ASP A 147 10.55 13.12 6.89
CA ASP A 147 10.27 14.49 6.48
C ASP A 147 9.95 14.53 5.00
N VAL A 148 8.66 14.71 4.72
CA VAL A 148 8.17 15.18 3.44
C VAL A 148 7.29 16.39 3.75
#